data_AF-A0A1V5L874-F1
#
_entry.id   AF-A0A1V5L874-F1
#
_cell.length_a   1.000
_cell.length_b   1.000
_cell.length_c   1.000
_cell.angle_alpha   90.00
_cell.angle_beta   90.00
_cell.angle_gamma   90.00
#
_symmetry.space_group_name_H-M   'P 1'
#
loop_
_entity.id
_entity.type
_entity.pdbx_description
1 polymer ?
#
loop_
_entity_poly.entity_id
_entity_poly.type
_entity_poly.pdbx_seq_one_letter_code
_entity_poly.pdbx_strand_id
1 'polypeptide(L)'
;MLGSQPAITASGTLLSILLFSTDQPLAVRLRIIFLFALILGTIAVLLHSLSNLSPLFIYNKNAATPPWCLISSAWTALLFALIYWIVDGRGLTTGTRMLATAGQNALFAFILGPIFYLLIGMLPVMADGRSLYGMLGAGFATGFWRSLIFALAGTWLTAAMQRSGRYLRI
;
A
#
# COMPACT_ATOMS: atom_id res chain seq x y z
N MET A 1 -15.81 13.15 -6.35
CA MET A 1 -14.93 12.12 -6.96
C MET A 1 -15.69 10.80 -7.02
N LEU A 2 -16.62 10.66 -7.96
CA LEU A 2 -17.38 9.43 -8.16
C LEU A 2 -16.56 8.53 -9.09
N GLY A 3 -16.24 7.31 -8.64
CA GLY A 3 -15.62 6.28 -9.51
C GLY A 3 -14.21 5.81 -9.16
N SER A 4 -13.39 6.60 -8.45
CA SER A 4 -12.00 6.21 -8.13
C SER A 4 -11.90 5.02 -7.18
N GLN A 5 -12.70 5.03 -6.10
CA GLN A 5 -12.78 3.93 -5.14
C GLN A 5 -13.26 2.61 -5.77
N PRO A 6 -14.40 2.58 -6.51
CA PRO A 6 -14.81 1.35 -7.19
C PRO A 6 -13.83 0.92 -8.28
N ALA A 7 -13.14 1.84 -8.97
CA ALA A 7 -12.12 1.50 -9.95
C ALA A 7 -10.90 0.79 -9.32
N ILE A 8 -10.37 1.31 -8.21
CA ILE A 8 -9.25 0.67 -7.49
C ILE A 8 -9.70 -0.68 -6.91
N THR A 9 -10.93 -0.75 -6.41
CA THR A 9 -11.51 -2.01 -5.90
C THR A 9 -11.62 -3.05 -7.01
N ALA A 10 -12.17 -2.69 -8.18
CA ALA A 10 -12.27 -3.57 -9.34
C ALA A 10 -10.89 -4.00 -9.86
N SER A 11 -9.90 -3.11 -9.85
CA SER A 11 -8.53 -3.49 -10.19
C SER A 11 -7.95 -4.51 -9.20
N GLY A 12 -8.20 -4.33 -7.90
CA GLY A 12 -7.79 -5.28 -6.86
C GLY A 12 -8.48 -6.65 -6.98
N THR A 13 -9.76 -6.69 -7.32
CA THR A 13 -10.47 -7.95 -7.55
C THR A 13 -9.95 -8.69 -8.78
N LEU A 14 -9.72 -7.97 -9.89
CA LEU A 14 -9.08 -8.53 -11.09
C LEU A 14 -7.68 -9.08 -10.79
N LEU A 15 -6.85 -8.31 -10.08
CA LEU A 15 -5.53 -8.75 -9.65
C LEU A 15 -5.62 -10.03 -8.80
N SER A 16 -6.58 -10.12 -7.89
CA SER A 16 -6.79 -11.31 -7.05
C SER A 16 -7.15 -12.53 -7.89
N ILE A 17 -8.02 -12.38 -8.89
CA ILE A 17 -8.37 -13.48 -9.80
C ILE A 17 -7.12 -13.95 -10.57
N LEU A 18 -6.30 -13.02 -11.09
CA LEU A 18 -5.05 -13.35 -11.79
C LEU A 18 -4.03 -14.05 -10.86
N LEU A 19 -3.94 -13.58 -9.60
CA LEU A 19 -3.05 -14.14 -8.57
C LEU A 19 -3.51 -15.45 -7.96
N PHE A 20 -4.75 -15.90 -8.20
CA PHE A 20 -5.27 -17.16 -7.65
C PHE A 20 -5.80 -18.14 -8.71
N SER A 21 -5.78 -17.77 -10.00
CA SER A 21 -6.04 -18.72 -11.08
C SER A 21 -4.98 -19.83 -11.08
N THR A 22 -5.40 -21.07 -10.82
CA THR A 22 -4.52 -22.25 -10.70
C THR A 22 -4.24 -22.94 -12.03
N ASP A 23 -4.92 -22.52 -13.09
CA ASP A 23 -4.89 -23.20 -14.39
C ASP A 23 -3.57 -23.02 -15.15
N GLN A 24 -2.72 -22.10 -14.68
CA GLN A 24 -1.51 -21.67 -15.37
C GLN A 24 -0.26 -21.82 -14.50
N PRO A 25 0.91 -22.12 -15.08
CA PRO A 25 2.18 -22.09 -14.37
C PRO A 25 2.48 -20.71 -13.75
N LEU A 26 3.20 -20.70 -12.62
CA LEU A 26 3.59 -19.47 -11.90
C LEU A 26 4.20 -18.40 -12.82
N ALA A 27 5.11 -18.78 -13.71
CA ALA A 27 5.78 -17.86 -14.63
C ALA A 27 4.80 -17.16 -15.59
N VAL A 28 3.80 -17.88 -16.10
CA VAL A 28 2.77 -17.34 -16.99
C VAL A 28 1.89 -16.34 -16.24
N ARG A 29 1.50 -16.68 -15.00
CA ARG A 29 0.68 -15.82 -14.14
C ARG A 29 1.39 -14.50 -13.82
N LEU A 30 2.65 -14.58 -13.40
CA LEU A 30 3.47 -13.39 -13.15
C LEU A 30 3.63 -12.52 -14.40
N ARG A 31 3.79 -13.14 -15.58
CA ARG A 31 3.85 -12.41 -16.86
C ARG A 31 2.53 -11.69 -17.17
N ILE A 32 1.39 -12.33 -16.95
CA ILE A 32 0.07 -11.71 -17.14
C ILE A 32 -0.12 -10.53 -16.18
N ILE A 33 0.25 -10.68 -14.91
CA ILE A 33 0.16 -9.59 -13.93
C ILE A 33 1.10 -8.45 -14.29
N PHE A 34 2.30 -8.76 -14.76
CA PHE A 34 3.24 -7.75 -15.26
C PHE A 34 2.68 -6.98 -16.45
N LEU A 35 2.06 -7.68 -17.42
CA LEU A 35 1.38 -7.04 -18.56
C LEU A 35 0.20 -6.19 -18.11
N PHE A 36 -0.62 -6.68 -17.17
CA PHE A 36 -1.72 -5.92 -16.58
C PHE A 36 -1.21 -4.62 -15.94
N ALA A 37 -0.15 -4.70 -15.14
CA ALA A 37 0.48 -3.53 -14.53
C ALA A 37 1.05 -2.58 -15.59
N LEU A 38 1.72 -3.11 -16.61
CA LEU A 38 2.27 -2.31 -17.71
C LEU A 38 1.17 -1.56 -18.45
N ILE A 39 0.05 -2.21 -18.78
CA ILE A 39 -1.09 -1.59 -19.45
C ILE A 39 -1.69 -0.47 -18.58
N LEU A 40 -1.92 -0.72 -17.29
CA LEU A 40 -2.44 0.31 -16.39
C LEU A 40 -1.46 1.49 -16.25
N GLY A 41 -0.16 1.21 -16.14
CA GLY A 41 0.88 2.22 -16.04
C GLY A 41 1.03 3.06 -17.32
N THR A 42 0.99 2.43 -18.50
CA THR A 42 1.07 3.15 -19.77
C THR A 42 -0.17 4.01 -19.99
N ILE A 43 -1.37 3.52 -19.72
CA ILE A 43 -2.60 4.32 -19.79
C ILE A 43 -2.50 5.49 -18.81
N ALA A 44 -1.99 5.30 -17.59
CA ALA A 44 -1.81 6.39 -16.64
C ALA A 44 -0.87 7.49 -17.15
N VAL A 45 0.26 7.12 -17.77
CA VAL A 45 1.24 8.07 -18.32
C VAL A 45 0.67 8.79 -19.55
N LEU A 46 0.01 8.06 -20.46
CA LEU A 46 -0.64 8.65 -21.62
C LEU A 46 -1.75 9.60 -21.21
N LEU A 47 -2.57 9.22 -20.24
CA LEU A 47 -3.63 10.10 -19.76
C LEU A 47 -3.03 11.35 -19.11
N HIS A 48 -1.89 11.22 -18.42
CA HIS A 48 -1.18 12.35 -17.85
C HIS A 48 -0.54 13.29 -18.89
N SER A 49 -0.09 12.77 -20.03
CA SER A 49 0.44 13.63 -21.10
C SER A 49 -0.63 14.56 -21.70
N LEU A 50 -1.91 14.23 -21.51
CA LEU A 50 -3.06 15.06 -21.86
C LEU A 50 -3.44 16.07 -20.75
N SER A 51 -2.60 16.27 -19.72
CA SER A 51 -2.88 17.17 -18.58
C SER A 51 -3.26 18.60 -18.96
N ASN A 52 -2.81 19.10 -20.12
CA ASN A 52 -3.19 20.43 -20.62
C ASN A 52 -4.67 20.54 -21.02
N LEU A 53 -5.35 19.42 -21.30
CA LEU A 53 -6.76 19.42 -21.74
C LEU A 53 -7.74 19.45 -20.56
N SER A 54 -7.35 18.90 -19.40
CA SER A 54 -8.23 18.85 -18.23
C SER A 54 -7.44 18.70 -16.94
N PRO A 55 -7.85 19.39 -15.85
CA PRO A 55 -7.24 19.20 -14.53
C PRO A 55 -7.49 17.80 -13.96
N LEU A 56 -8.38 17.00 -14.56
CA LEU A 56 -8.58 15.59 -14.18
C LEU A 56 -7.41 14.69 -14.61
N PHE A 57 -6.56 15.14 -15.54
CA PHE A 57 -5.47 14.36 -16.11
C PHE A 57 -4.12 14.61 -15.41
N ILE A 58 -4.11 15.17 -14.20
CA ILE A 58 -2.90 15.29 -13.38
C ILE A 58 -2.75 14.09 -12.44
N TYR A 59 -1.55 13.86 -11.90
CA TYR A 59 -1.39 12.94 -10.77
C TYR A 59 -1.77 13.65 -9.47
N ASN A 60 -2.97 13.37 -8.95
CA ASN A 60 -3.41 13.95 -7.69
C ASN A 60 -4.27 12.96 -6.90
N LYS A 61 -3.72 12.52 -5.76
CA LYS A 61 -4.38 11.65 -4.79
C LYS A 61 -5.61 12.31 -4.16
N ASN A 62 -5.48 13.57 -3.74
CA ASN A 62 -6.52 14.30 -3.01
C ASN A 62 -7.72 14.59 -3.92
N ALA A 63 -7.43 14.87 -5.19
CA ALA A 63 -8.44 14.99 -6.24
C ALA A 63 -8.75 13.65 -6.93
N ALA A 64 -8.37 12.50 -6.34
CA ALA A 64 -8.65 11.15 -6.81
C ALA A 64 -8.68 10.97 -8.34
N THR A 65 -7.66 11.49 -9.02
CA THR A 65 -7.67 11.61 -10.48
C THR A 65 -7.49 10.25 -11.15
N PRO A 66 -8.07 10.03 -12.34
CA PRO A 66 -7.92 8.76 -13.05
C PRO A 66 -6.46 8.32 -13.29
N PRO A 67 -5.53 9.18 -13.73
CA PRO A 67 -4.13 8.79 -13.88
C PRO A 67 -3.50 8.32 -12.56
N TRP A 68 -3.84 8.97 -11.44
CA TRP A 68 -3.35 8.58 -10.12
C TRP A 68 -3.91 7.21 -9.68
N CYS A 69 -5.18 6.92 -9.96
CA CYS A 69 -5.79 5.63 -9.64
C CYS A 69 -5.14 4.49 -10.43
N LEU A 70 -4.91 4.70 -11.74
CA LEU A 70 -4.31 3.72 -12.64
C LEU A 70 -2.86 3.42 -12.26
N ILE A 71 -2.04 4.44 -12.03
CA ILE A 71 -0.63 4.23 -11.65
C ILE A 71 -0.52 3.56 -10.28
N SER A 72 -1.39 3.90 -9.33
CA SER A 72 -1.43 3.25 -8.02
C SER A 72 -1.81 1.77 -8.13
N SER A 73 -2.76 1.45 -9.01
CA SER A 73 -3.18 0.08 -9.29
C SER A 73 -2.07 -0.73 -9.98
N ALA A 74 -1.34 -0.12 -10.92
CA ALA A 74 -0.17 -0.73 -11.56
C ALA A 74 0.92 -1.08 -10.54
N TRP A 75 1.28 -0.14 -9.66
CA TRP A 75 2.25 -0.38 -8.59
C TRP A 75 1.80 -1.48 -7.64
N THR A 76 0.52 -1.51 -7.29
CA THR A 76 -0.06 -2.55 -6.44
C THR A 76 0.10 -3.92 -7.10
N ALA A 77 -0.25 -4.05 -8.39
CA ALA A 77 -0.10 -5.30 -9.13
C ALA A 77 1.36 -5.78 -9.17
N LEU A 78 2.33 -4.89 -9.41
CA LEU A 78 3.76 -5.23 -9.40
C LEU A 78 4.25 -5.68 -8.02
N LEU A 79 3.85 -4.97 -6.96
CA LEU A 79 4.23 -5.33 -5.59
C LEU A 79 3.68 -6.69 -5.19
N PHE A 80 2.41 -6.97 -5.50
CA PHE A 80 1.82 -8.27 -5.22
C PHE A 80 2.44 -9.37 -6.08
N ALA A 81 2.75 -9.13 -7.35
CA ALA A 81 3.49 -10.09 -8.18
C ALA A 81 4.87 -10.41 -7.59
N LEU A 82 5.58 -9.39 -7.09
CA LEU A 82 6.87 -9.55 -6.43
C LEU A 82 6.74 -10.38 -5.14
N ILE A 83 5.78 -10.05 -4.28
CA ILE A 83 5.52 -10.81 -3.05
C ILE A 83 5.17 -12.25 -3.38
N TYR A 84 4.30 -12.47 -4.37
CA TYR A 84 3.89 -13.80 -4.82
C TYR A 84 5.08 -14.62 -5.32
N TRP A 85 5.96 -14.01 -6.11
CA TRP A 85 7.18 -14.66 -6.58
C TRP A 85 8.17 -14.98 -5.45
N ILE A 86 8.32 -14.10 -4.47
CA ILE A 86 9.20 -14.33 -3.30
C ILE A 86 8.68 -15.50 -2.46
N VAL A 87 7.38 -15.52 -2.16
CA VAL A 87 6.79 -16.51 -1.26
C VAL A 87 6.59 -17.85 -1.98
N ASP A 88 5.86 -17.87 -3.09
CA ASP A 88 5.49 -19.12 -3.78
C ASP A 88 6.57 -19.58 -4.76
N GLY A 89 7.29 -18.64 -5.40
CA GLY A 89 8.35 -18.97 -6.36
C GLY A 89 9.68 -19.36 -5.72
N ARG A 90 10.07 -18.68 -4.63
CA ARG A 90 11.33 -18.94 -3.91
C ARG A 90 11.16 -19.67 -2.58
N GLY A 91 9.93 -19.91 -2.12
CA GLY A 91 9.67 -20.57 -0.84
C GLY A 91 10.06 -19.75 0.39
N LEU A 92 10.34 -18.45 0.24
CA LEU A 92 10.79 -17.59 1.33
C LEU A 92 9.59 -17.20 2.21
N THR A 93 9.35 -17.99 3.25
CA THR A 93 8.25 -17.79 4.20
C THR A 93 8.70 -17.16 5.53
N THR A 94 9.98 -16.83 5.67
CA THR A 94 10.51 -16.21 6.89
C THR A 94 9.86 -14.83 7.11
N GLY A 95 9.23 -14.64 8.28
CA GLY A 95 8.55 -13.39 8.64
C GLY A 95 7.11 -13.25 8.12
N THR A 96 6.67 -14.08 7.17
CA THR A 96 5.29 -14.03 6.64
C THR A 96 4.26 -14.38 7.71
N ARG A 97 4.61 -15.23 8.70
CA ARG A 97 3.74 -15.56 9.84
C ARG A 97 3.32 -14.34 10.64
N MET A 98 4.22 -13.38 10.85
CA MET A 98 3.90 -12.14 11.57
C MET A 98 2.94 -11.28 10.74
N LEU A 99 3.19 -11.16 9.44
CA LEU A 99 2.33 -10.42 8.52
C LEU A 99 0.93 -11.07 8.41
N ALA A 100 0.87 -12.40 8.33
CA ALA A 100 -0.37 -13.16 8.33
C ALA A 100 -1.16 -12.97 9.63
N THR A 101 -0.48 -12.97 10.78
CA THR A 101 -1.12 -12.70 12.08
C THR A 101 -1.65 -11.27 12.15
N ALA A 102 -0.88 -10.27 11.67
CA ALA A 102 -1.33 -8.89 11.64
C ALA A 102 -2.53 -8.70 10.68
N GLY A 103 -2.53 -9.39 9.54
CA GLY A 103 -3.60 -9.34 8.54
C GLY A 103 -4.96 -9.84 9.05
N GLN A 104 -4.97 -10.78 10.01
CA GLN A 104 -6.21 -11.22 10.67
C GLN A 104 -6.89 -10.09 11.46
N ASN A 105 -6.15 -9.06 11.87
CA ASN A 105 -6.64 -7.89 12.58
C ASN A 105 -6.46 -6.60 11.77
N ALA A 106 -6.81 -6.64 10.47
CA ALA A 106 -6.65 -5.51 9.56
C ALA A 106 -7.31 -4.22 10.07
N LEU A 107 -8.47 -4.32 10.76
CA LEU A 107 -9.16 -3.16 11.31
C LEU A 107 -8.35 -2.47 12.43
N PHE A 108 -7.70 -3.25 13.31
CA PHE A 108 -6.84 -2.69 14.33
C PHE A 108 -5.63 -1.98 13.70
N ALA A 109 -5.00 -2.61 12.70
CA ALA A 109 -3.90 -1.99 11.95
C ALA A 109 -4.33 -0.66 11.29
N PHE A 110 -5.55 -0.59 10.77
CA PHE A 110 -6.12 0.63 10.17
C PHE A 110 -6.29 1.76 11.19
N ILE A 111 -6.85 1.48 12.37
CA ILE A 111 -7.09 2.47 13.44
C ILE A 111 -5.77 2.90 14.11
N LEU A 112 -4.77 2.02 14.13
CA LEU A 112 -3.49 2.28 14.79
C LEU A 112 -2.73 3.45 14.15
N GLY A 113 -2.89 3.69 12.84
CA GLY A 113 -2.28 4.83 12.13
C GLY A 113 -2.68 6.18 12.72
N PRO A 114 -3.99 6.51 12.76
CA PRO A 114 -4.50 7.70 13.45
C PRO A 114 -4.06 7.80 14.91
N ILE A 115 -4.07 6.70 15.66
CA ILE A 115 -3.62 6.68 17.07
C ILE A 115 -2.15 7.10 17.17
N PHE A 116 -1.26 6.52 16.35
CA PHE A 116 0.15 6.92 16.34
C PHE A 116 0.33 8.38 15.98
N TYR A 117 -0.40 8.88 14.98
CA TYR A 117 -0.30 10.28 14.60
C TYR A 117 -0.72 11.23 15.73
N LEU A 118 -1.81 10.90 16.45
CA LEU A 118 -2.27 11.67 17.60
C LEU A 118 -1.24 11.64 18.75
N LEU A 119 -0.74 10.46 19.11
CA LEU A 119 0.26 10.31 20.18
C LEU A 119 1.54 11.09 19.87
N ILE A 120 2.00 11.05 18.62
CA ILE A 120 3.18 11.82 18.22
C ILE A 120 2.89 13.31 18.20
N GLY A 121 1.68 13.71 17.81
CA GLY A 121 1.24 15.11 17.83
C GLY A 121 1.18 15.71 19.23
N MET A 122 1.10 14.89 20.29
CA MET A 122 1.15 15.34 21.69
C MET A 122 2.58 15.57 22.22
N LEU A 123 3.62 15.16 21.49
CA LEU A 123 5.00 15.44 21.90
C LEU A 123 5.29 16.95 21.80
N PRO A 124 6.05 17.51 22.75
CA PRO A 124 6.39 18.92 22.74
C PRO A 124 7.14 19.28 21.46
N VAL A 125 6.81 20.46 20.94
CA VAL A 125 7.51 21.05 19.81
C VAL A 125 8.95 21.35 20.24
N MET A 126 9.93 21.03 19.40
CA MET A 126 11.35 21.34 19.70
C MET A 126 11.57 22.86 19.75
N ALA A 127 12.67 23.29 20.35
CA ALA A 127 13.01 24.70 20.52
C ALA A 127 12.92 25.53 19.20
N ASP A 128 13.13 24.88 18.05
CA ASP A 128 13.06 25.49 16.72
C ASP A 128 11.64 25.57 16.12
N GLY A 129 10.58 25.30 16.91
CA GLY A 129 9.19 25.34 16.45
C GLY A 129 8.77 24.15 15.56
N ARG A 130 9.67 23.18 15.32
CA ARG A 130 9.40 21.98 14.51
C ARG A 130 8.96 20.81 15.38
N SER A 131 7.95 20.06 14.94
CA SER A 131 7.59 18.80 15.58
C SER A 131 8.63 17.72 15.25
N LEU A 132 8.89 16.81 16.21
CA LEU A 132 9.73 15.62 16.02
C LEU A 132 9.33 14.83 14.76
N TYR A 133 8.02 14.72 14.52
CA TYR A 133 7.47 14.08 13.33
C TYR A 133 7.86 14.79 12.03
N GLY A 134 7.81 16.12 12.01
CA GLY A 134 8.19 16.95 10.86
C GLY A 134 9.68 16.86 10.56
N MET A 135 10.54 16.89 11.59
CA MET A 135 11.99 16.75 11.42
C MET A 135 12.37 15.38 10.84
N LEU A 136 11.82 14.30 11.40
CA LEU A 136 12.06 12.95 10.89
C LEU A 136 11.49 12.76 9.46
N GLY A 137 10.54 13.59 9.04
CA GLY A 137 10.01 13.60 7.67
C GLY A 137 10.70 14.58 6.72
N ALA A 138 11.68 15.38 7.17
CA ALA A 138 12.23 16.49 6.39
C ALA A 138 13.08 16.03 5.19
N GLY A 139 13.82 14.94 5.34
CA GLY A 139 14.61 14.32 4.28
C GLY A 139 14.02 13.02 3.78
N PHE A 140 14.41 12.60 2.56
CA PHE A 140 14.00 11.30 2.01
C PHE A 140 14.45 10.14 2.91
N ALA A 141 15.73 10.13 3.30
CA ALA A 141 16.29 9.05 4.12
C ALA A 141 15.63 8.97 5.50
N THR A 142 15.48 10.09 6.20
CA THR A 142 14.81 10.12 7.52
C THR A 142 13.34 9.74 7.38
N GLY A 143 12.65 10.24 6.35
CA GLY A 143 11.25 9.94 6.07
C GLY A 143 11.01 8.47 5.74
N PHE A 144 11.91 7.87 4.97
CA PHE A 144 11.91 6.44 4.64
C PHE A 144 12.09 5.59 5.90
N TRP A 145 13.15 5.83 6.68
CA TRP A 145 13.41 5.06 7.90
C TRP A 145 12.30 5.22 8.94
N ARG A 146 11.79 6.44 9.11
CA ARG A 146 10.61 6.70 9.94
C ARG A 146 9.45 5.83 9.49
N SER A 147 9.08 5.88 8.22
CA SER A 147 7.93 5.13 7.69
C SER A 147 8.12 3.61 7.82
N LEU A 148 9.34 3.12 7.60
CA LEU A 148 9.68 1.71 7.77
C LEU A 148 9.54 1.26 9.23
N ILE A 149 10.07 2.05 10.17
CA ILE A 149 9.96 1.76 11.61
C ILE A 149 8.49 1.78 12.05
N PHE A 150 7.69 2.76 11.60
CA PHE A 150 6.26 2.80 11.89
C PHE A 150 5.51 1.60 11.33
N ALA A 151 5.82 1.19 10.09
CA ALA A 151 5.20 0.01 9.49
C ALA A 151 5.55 -1.27 10.26
N LEU A 152 6.81 -1.45 10.64
CA LEU A 152 7.27 -2.61 11.42
C LEU A 152 6.65 -2.63 12.81
N ALA A 153 6.67 -1.50 13.52
CA ALA A 153 6.11 -1.36 14.86
C ALA A 153 4.58 -1.58 14.85
N GLY A 154 3.87 -1.01 13.86
CA GLY A 154 2.43 -1.19 13.71
C GLY A 154 2.05 -2.63 13.39
N THR A 155 2.78 -3.27 12.47
CA THR A 155 2.58 -4.69 12.14
C THR A 155 2.86 -5.58 13.34
N TRP A 156 3.93 -5.30 14.09
CA TRP A 156 4.30 -6.04 15.29
C TRP A 156 3.24 -5.91 16.38
N LEU A 157 2.79 -4.68 16.66
CA LEU A 157 1.78 -4.43 17.68
C LEU A 157 0.45 -5.09 17.33
N THR A 158 0.05 -5.01 16.05
CA THR A 158 -1.17 -5.67 15.55
C THR A 158 -1.07 -7.20 15.73
N ALA A 159 0.07 -7.79 15.35
CA ALA A 159 0.29 -9.22 15.53
C ALA A 159 0.35 -9.63 17.02
N ALA A 160 0.96 -8.80 17.88
CA ALA A 160 1.03 -9.03 19.32
C ALA A 160 -0.35 -8.98 19.98
N MET A 161 -1.18 -8.00 19.61
CA MET A 161 -2.56 -7.90 20.08
C MET A 161 -3.40 -9.10 19.65
N GLN A 162 -3.26 -9.55 18.39
CA GLN A 162 -3.94 -10.76 17.92
C GLN A 162 -3.55 -12.00 18.73
N ARG A 163 -2.24 -12.20 18.98
CA ARG A 163 -1.75 -13.33 19.78
C ARG A 163 -2.23 -13.30 21.22
N SER A 164 -2.45 -12.11 21.78
CA SER A 164 -2.97 -11.92 23.14
C SER A 164 -4.49 -12.14 23.28
N GLY A 165 -5.19 -12.46 22.19
CA GLY A 165 -6.65 -12.63 22.18
C GLY A 165 -7.44 -11.32 22.28
N ARG A 166 -6.76 -10.17 22.20
CA ARG A 166 -7.37 -8.83 22.22
C ARG A 166 -7.54 -8.36 20.78
N TYR A 167 -8.64 -8.74 20.17
CA TYR A 167 -8.99 -8.32 18.82
C TYR A 167 -10.32 -7.58 18.82
N LEU A 168 -10.39 -6.56 17.97
CA LEU A 168 -11.65 -5.88 17.69
C LEU A 168 -12.49 -6.80 16.83
N ARG A 169 -13.58 -7.33 17.41
CA ARG A 169 -14.64 -8.00 16.67
C ARG A 169 -15.56 -6.91 16.09
N ILE A 170 -15.80 -6.97 14.78
CA ILE A 170 -16.93 -6.25 14.16
C ILE A 170 -18.17 -7.13 14.32
#